data_AF-A0A6B9PTP0-F1
#
_entry.id   AF-A0A6B9PTP0-F1
#
_cell.length_a   1.000
_cell.length_b   1.000
_cell.length_c   1.000
_cell.angle_alpha   90.00
_cell.angle_beta   90.00
_cell.angle_gamma   90.00
#
_symmetry.space_group_name_H-M   'P 1'
#
loop_
_entity.id
_entity.type
_entity.pdbx_description
1 polymer ?
#
loop_
_entity_poly.entity_id
_entity_poly.type
_entity_poly.pdbx_seq_one_letter_code
_entity_poly.pdbx_strand_id
1 'polypeptide(L)'
;MILSTLEHILTHISFSVVSILISTHLITLLVNEILGLYDSSKKGMIITFFCITGLLITRWIFSGHLPFSDLYESLIFLSWGFSIFHMILCLKKKKTI
;
A
#
# COMPACT_ATOMS: atom_id res chain seq x y z
N MET A 1 -20.81 -33.18 21.93
CA MET A 1 -20.20 -33.29 20.60
C MET A 1 -20.73 -32.24 19.62
N ILE A 2 -22.05 -32.07 19.47
CA ILE A 2 -22.62 -31.02 18.59
C ILE A 2 -22.31 -29.57 19.05
N LEU A 3 -22.29 -29.33 20.37
CA LEU A 3 -22.10 -27.99 20.93
C LEU A 3 -20.67 -27.47 20.73
N SER A 4 -19.67 -28.35 20.90
CA SER A 4 -18.25 -28.02 20.70
C SER A 4 -17.91 -27.76 19.22
N THR A 5 -18.55 -28.49 18.29
CA THR A 5 -18.39 -28.21 16.85
C THR A 5 -19.05 -26.89 16.46
N LEU A 6 -20.19 -26.55 17.06
CA LEU A 6 -20.86 -25.28 16.82
C LEU A 6 -20.01 -24.10 17.31
N GLU A 7 -19.44 -24.20 18.51
CA GLU A 7 -18.56 -23.19 19.10
C GLU A 7 -17.30 -22.94 18.25
N HIS A 8 -16.69 -24.02 17.73
CA HIS A 8 -15.53 -23.91 16.87
C HIS A 8 -15.84 -23.21 15.54
N ILE A 9 -16.98 -23.53 14.91
CA ILE A 9 -17.39 -22.84 13.66
C ILE A 9 -17.66 -21.36 13.92
N LEU A 10 -18.34 -21.04 15.03
CA LEU A 10 -18.68 -19.67 15.38
C LEU A 10 -17.43 -18.82 15.62
N THR A 11 -16.44 -19.36 16.34
CA THR A 11 -15.17 -18.66 16.61
C THR A 11 -14.36 -18.37 15.35
N HIS A 12 -14.30 -19.31 14.39
CA HIS A 12 -13.64 -19.08 13.10
C HIS A 12 -14.33 -17.99 12.26
N ILE A 13 -15.67 -17.98 12.24
CA ILE A 13 -16.43 -16.95 11.54
C ILE A 13 -16.20 -15.58 12.20
N SER A 14 -16.30 -15.51 13.53
CA SER A 14 -16.05 -14.27 14.27
C SER A 14 -14.63 -13.74 14.05
N PHE A 15 -13.62 -14.60 14.10
CA PHE A 15 -12.23 -14.21 13.85
C PHE A 15 -12.02 -13.70 12.41
N SER A 16 -12.61 -14.37 11.42
CA SER A 16 -12.54 -13.97 10.01
C SER A 16 -13.16 -12.59 9.79
N VAL A 17 -14.34 -12.33 10.34
CA VAL A 17 -15.03 -11.03 10.24
C VAL A 17 -14.20 -9.92 10.88
N VAL A 18 -13.67 -10.15 12.10
CA VAL A 18 -12.82 -9.19 12.79
C VAL A 18 -11.53 -8.91 11.99
N SER A 19 -10.90 -9.94 11.44
CA SER A 19 -9.70 -9.79 10.61
C SER A 19 -9.96 -8.94 9.36
N ILE A 20 -11.10 -9.12 8.68
CA ILE A 20 -11.49 -8.31 7.52
C ILE A 20 -11.75 -6.86 7.94
N LEU A 21 -12.42 -6.65 9.08
CA LEU A 21 -12.69 -5.31 9.61
C LEU A 21 -11.41 -4.55 9.94
N ILE A 22 -10.45 -5.20 10.61
CA ILE A 22 -9.15 -4.60 10.92
C ILE A 22 -8.39 -4.28 9.64
N SER A 23 -8.34 -5.20 8.67
CA SER A 23 -7.64 -5.00 7.40
C SER A 23 -8.20 -3.81 6.62
N THR A 24 -9.53 -3.72 6.50
CA THR A 24 -10.20 -2.60 5.81
C THR A 24 -10.01 -1.26 6.54
N HIS A 25 -10.01 -1.25 7.87
CA HIS A 25 -9.74 -0.05 8.66
C HIS A 25 -8.29 0.42 8.52
N LEU A 26 -7.33 -0.50 8.55
CA LEU A 26 -5.90 -0.20 8.32
C LEU A 26 -5.66 0.38 6.93
N ILE A 27 -6.29 -0.19 5.89
CA ILE A 27 -6.23 0.36 4.53
C ILE A 27 -6.81 1.78 4.51
N THR A 28 -7.95 2.01 5.17
CA THR A 28 -8.61 3.32 5.22
C THR A 28 -7.78 4.37 5.97
N LEU A 29 -7.18 3.99 7.11
CA LEU A 29 -6.30 4.86 7.90
C LEU A 29 -5.06 5.25 7.10
N LEU A 30 -4.43 4.28 6.44
CA LEU A 30 -3.30 4.50 5.55
C LEU A 30 -3.66 5.44 4.39
N VAL A 31 -4.83 5.26 3.76
CA VAL A 31 -5.32 6.17 2.71
C VAL A 31 -5.61 7.59 3.23
N ASN A 32 -6.21 7.71 4.42
CA ASN A 32 -6.55 9.02 5.00
C ASN A 32 -5.32 9.78 5.48
N GLU A 33 -4.32 9.11 6.06
CA GLU A 33 -3.07 9.73 6.47
C GLU A 33 -2.28 10.25 5.26
N ILE A 34 -2.28 9.47 4.17
CA ILE A 34 -1.75 9.90 2.87
C ILE A 34 -2.48 11.15 2.35
N LEU A 35 -3.82 11.21 2.51
CA LEU A 35 -4.63 12.35 2.08
C LEU A 35 -4.45 13.60 2.98
N GLY A 36 -4.23 13.42 4.28
CA GLY A 36 -4.05 14.51 5.25
C GLY A 36 -2.69 15.20 5.12
N LEU A 37 -1.64 14.46 4.75
CA LEU A 37 -0.31 15.02 4.47
C LEU A 37 -0.25 15.80 3.14
N TYR A 38 -1.26 15.67 2.28
CA TYR A 38 -1.30 16.19 0.92
C TYR A 38 -1.07 17.71 0.78
N ASP A 39 -1.56 18.51 1.73
CA ASP A 39 -1.49 19.98 1.64
C ASP A 39 -0.10 20.55 1.96
N SER A 40 0.71 19.84 2.76
CA SER A 40 2.11 20.22 3.08
C SER A 40 3.15 19.40 2.29
N SER A 41 2.82 18.16 1.91
CA SER A 41 3.76 17.14 1.41
C SER A 41 3.91 17.08 -0.13
N LYS A 42 3.14 17.86 -0.90
CA LYS A 42 3.15 17.82 -2.37
C LYS A 42 4.55 17.90 -3.02
N LYS A 43 5.45 18.70 -2.45
CA LYS A 43 6.84 18.83 -2.92
C LYS A 43 7.72 17.65 -2.48
N GLY A 44 7.58 17.20 -1.23
CA GLY A 44 8.35 16.06 -0.70
C GLY A 44 8.04 14.77 -1.47
N MET A 45 6.77 14.55 -1.78
CA MET A 45 6.33 13.38 -2.55
C MET A 45 6.96 13.23 -3.93
N ILE A 46 7.14 14.33 -4.67
CA ILE A 46 7.76 14.30 -6.01
C ILE A 46 9.24 13.90 -5.91
N ILE A 47 9.94 14.43 -4.90
CA ILE A 47 11.35 14.12 -4.65
C ILE A 47 11.51 12.64 -4.28
N THR A 48 10.67 12.14 -3.38
CA THR A 48 10.69 10.73 -2.97
C THR A 48 10.39 9.79 -4.14
N PHE A 49 9.42 10.13 -4.99
CA PHE A 49 9.12 9.36 -6.21
C PHE A 49 10.33 9.28 -7.16
N PHE A 50 11.01 10.40 -7.38
CA PHE A 50 12.18 10.43 -8.26
C PHE A 50 13.34 9.62 -7.68
N CYS A 51 13.53 9.68 -6.36
CA CYS A 51 14.56 8.92 -5.64
C CYS A 51 14.31 7.40 -5.72
N ILE A 52 13.07 6.96 -5.48
CA ILE A 52 12.68 5.54 -5.60
C ILE A 52 12.83 5.06 -7.05
N THR A 53 12.45 5.88 -8.02
CA THR A 53 12.59 5.54 -9.45
C THR A 53 14.07 5.36 -9.83
N GLY A 54 14.95 6.26 -9.40
CA GLY A 54 16.39 6.12 -9.60
C GLY A 54 16.96 4.87 -8.92
N LEU A 55 16.48 4.54 -7.72
CA LEU A 55 16.90 3.34 -7.00
C LEU A 55 16.44 2.06 -7.72
N LEU A 56 15.23 2.03 -8.29
CA LEU A 56 14.77 0.91 -9.12
C LEU A 56 15.60 0.74 -10.39
N ILE A 57 15.90 1.85 -11.09
CA ILE A 57 16.65 1.81 -12.36
C ILE A 57 18.09 1.35 -12.12
N THR A 58 18.76 1.92 -11.11
CA THR A 58 20.13 1.52 -10.74
C THR A 58 20.18 0.06 -10.32
N ARG A 59 19.19 -0.41 -9.55
CA ARG A 59 19.09 -1.82 -9.16
C ARG A 59 18.84 -2.74 -10.35
N TRP A 60 17.94 -2.36 -11.25
CA TRP A 60 17.65 -3.13 -12.46
C TRP A 60 18.90 -3.30 -13.33
N ILE A 61 19.68 -2.24 -13.50
CA ILE A 61 20.94 -2.26 -14.25
C ILE A 61 22.00 -3.12 -13.54
N PHE A 62 22.11 -3.02 -12.22
CA PHE A 62 23.17 -3.70 -11.46
C PHE A 62 22.89 -5.19 -11.20
N SER A 63 21.65 -5.54 -10.87
CA SER A 63 21.24 -6.92 -10.59
C SER A 63 20.95 -7.72 -11.86
N GLY A 64 20.70 -7.06 -13.00
CA GLY A 64 20.41 -7.73 -14.28
C GLY A 64 19.10 -8.53 -14.32
N HIS A 65 18.32 -8.52 -13.23
CA HIS A 65 17.01 -9.15 -13.13
C HIS A 65 15.92 -8.14 -12.82
N LEU A 66 14.66 -8.51 -13.10
CA LEU A 66 13.50 -7.70 -12.74
C LEU A 66 13.40 -7.56 -11.21
N PRO A 67 12.90 -6.42 -10.70
CA PRO A 67 12.78 -6.14 -9.26
C PRO A 67 11.66 -6.94 -8.55
N PHE A 68 11.37 -8.15 -9.02
CA PHE A 68 10.38 -9.08 -8.44
C PHE A 68 11.02 -10.28 -7.73
N SER A 69 12.33 -10.47 -7.88
CA SER A 69 13.00 -11.70 -7.44
C SER A 69 13.15 -11.81 -5.93
N ASP A 70 13.23 -10.68 -5.22
CA ASP A 70 13.35 -10.62 -3.76
C ASP A 70 12.14 -9.93 -3.13
N LEU A 71 11.78 -10.32 -1.90
CA LEU A 71 10.71 -9.71 -1.12
C LEU A 71 10.95 -8.21 -0.92
N TYR A 72 12.19 -7.82 -0.65
CA TYR A 72 12.58 -6.43 -0.48
C TYR A 72 12.42 -5.62 -1.78
N GLU A 73 12.83 -6.17 -2.91
CA GLU A 73 12.64 -5.51 -4.21
C GLU A 73 11.17 -5.39 -4.59
N SER A 74 10.38 -6.42 -4.28
CA SER A 74 8.93 -6.41 -4.49
C SER A 74 8.24 -5.32 -3.67
N LEU A 75 8.67 -5.10 -2.42
CA LEU A 75 8.15 -4.01 -1.57
C LEU A 75 8.49 -2.63 -2.12
N ILE A 76 9.69 -2.46 -2.68
CA ILE A 76 10.09 -1.18 -3.29
C ILE A 76 9.32 -0.94 -4.59
N PHE A 77 9.12 -1.97 -5.43
CA PHE A 77 8.28 -1.89 -6.61
C PHE A 77 6.82 -1.53 -6.25
N LEU A 78 6.28 -2.15 -5.21
CA LEU A 78 4.94 -1.85 -4.70
C LEU A 78 4.83 -0.41 -4.19
N SER A 79 5.83 0.07 -3.43
CA SER A 79 5.92 1.46 -2.96
C SER A 79 5.96 2.46 -4.12
N TRP A 80 6.73 2.15 -5.17
CA TRP A 80 6.76 2.93 -6.42
C TRP A 80 5.38 2.98 -7.10
N GLY A 81 4.68 1.85 -7.19
CA GLY A 81 3.33 1.76 -7.74
C GLY A 81 2.30 2.59 -6.96
N PHE A 82 2.32 2.52 -5.62
CA PHE A 82 1.46 3.35 -4.77
C PHE A 82 1.76 4.85 -4.92
N SER A 83 3.02 5.22 -5.11
CA SER A 83 3.42 6.61 -5.36
C SER A 83 2.83 7.15 -6.67
N ILE A 84 2.79 6.34 -7.73
CA ILE A 84 2.15 6.68 -9.02
C ILE A 84 0.64 6.85 -8.86
N PHE A 85 -0.01 5.87 -8.20
CA PHE A 85 -1.46 5.93 -7.99
C PHE A 85 -1.85 7.20 -7.23
N HIS A 86 -1.06 7.56 -6.22
CA HIS A 86 -1.25 8.80 -5.48
C HIS A 86 -1.01 10.05 -6.36
N MET A 87 0.02 10.07 -7.20
CA MET A 87 0.27 11.20 -8.11
C MET A 87 -0.89 11.38 -9.11
N ILE A 88 -1.47 10.29 -9.63
CA ILE A 88 -2.63 10.33 -10.52
C ILE A 88 -3.86 10.88 -9.78
N LEU A 89 -4.13 10.40 -8.56
CA LEU A 89 -5.23 10.89 -7.73
C LEU A 89 -5.06 12.38 -7.39
N CYS A 90 -3.83 12.79 -7.07
CA CYS A 90 -3.43 14.18 -6.84
C CYS A 90 -3.76 15.08 -8.03
N LEU A 91 -3.43 14.65 -9.25
CA LEU A 91 -3.72 15.39 -10.47
C LEU A 91 -5.23 15.46 -10.74
N LYS A 92 -5.97 14.38 -10.45
CA LYS A 92 -7.43 14.34 -10.62
C LYS A 92 -8.14 15.31 -9.68
N LYS A 93 -7.74 15.38 -8.41
CA LYS A 93 -8.33 16.29 -7.40
C LYS A 93 -8.13 17.77 -7.75
N LYS A 94 -7.00 18.13 -8.37
CA LYS A 94 -6.67 19.51 -8.77
C LYS A 94 -7.44 19.99 -10.01
N LYS A 95 -8.09 19.08 -10.75
CA LYS A 95 -8.85 19.40 -11.98
C LYS A 95 -10.33 19.70 -11.70
N THR A 96 -10.79 19.45 -10.48
CA THR A 96 -12.18 19.63 -10.01
C THR A 96 -12.35 20.78 -9.01
N ILE A 97 -11.34 21.64 -8.87
CA ILE A 97 -11.40 22.88 -8.09
C ILE A 97 -11.22 24.05 -9.07
#